data_AF-X1NRG3-F1
#
_entry.id   AF-X1NRG3-F1
#
_cell.length_a   1.000
_cell.length_b   1.000
_cell.length_c   1.000
_cell.angle_alpha   90.00
_cell.angle_beta   90.00
_cell.angle_gamma   90.00
#
_symmetry.space_group_name_H-M   'P 1'
#
loop_
_entity.id
_entity.type
_entity.pdbx_description
1 polymer ?
#
loop_
_entity_poly.entity_id
_entity_poly.type
_entity_poly.pdbx_seq_one_letter_code
_entity_poly.pdbx_strand_id
1 'polypeptide(L)'
;MKSGNKLWVNPIVSEIDFIITTGVIVPHYFAGFSGGRKSILPGICGRKTIETNHAKMVYSDSRAGNLKDNPVHEEMQEAAEKVGVDFNINVVTDENHKIVEIVAGELLTSWQQGVEICKKIYLCPIEKKADVVIASAGGYPKDINVYQAQKALNNAYQAIKPGGTIILTAECLEGYGEATFEKWIEEANSPDEIIERLNKKFILGGHKAYSIVKLTKEVEVILISSLPQ
;
A
#
# COMPACT_ATOMS: atom_id res chain seq x y z
N MET A 1 12.94 13.77 11.29
CA MET A 1 13.21 12.83 10.19
C MET A 1 14.17 13.48 9.21
N LYS A 2 14.96 12.74 8.42
CA LYS A 2 15.84 13.29 7.38
C LYS A 2 15.08 14.16 6.37
N SER A 3 13.80 13.84 6.16
CA SER A 3 12.85 14.61 5.36
C SER A 3 12.46 15.98 5.94
N GLY A 4 12.87 16.32 7.18
CA GLY A 4 12.39 17.48 7.91
C GLY A 4 11.06 17.26 8.65
N ASN A 5 10.38 16.13 8.44
CA ASN A 5 9.13 15.82 9.12
C ASN A 5 9.34 15.57 10.62
N LYS A 6 8.34 15.94 11.43
CA LYS A 6 8.24 15.55 12.84
C LYS A 6 7.64 14.14 12.97
N LEU A 7 8.29 13.29 13.75
CA LEU A 7 7.79 11.96 14.09
C LEU A 7 6.89 12.08 15.33
N TRP A 8 5.59 11.83 15.14
CA TRP A 8 4.62 11.69 16.22
C TRP A 8 4.29 10.21 16.36
N VAL A 9 4.53 9.65 17.53
CA VAL A 9 4.30 8.24 17.86
C VAL A 9 3.43 8.14 19.10
N ASN A 10 2.75 7.02 19.28
CA ASN A 10 1.96 6.74 20.47
C ASN A 10 2.84 6.92 21.74
N PRO A 11 2.40 7.71 22.74
CA PRO A 11 3.18 7.99 23.94
C PRO A 11 3.53 6.73 24.76
N ILE A 12 2.83 5.61 24.56
CA ILE A 12 3.18 4.34 25.20
C ILE A 12 4.64 3.94 24.96
N VAL A 13 5.24 4.36 23.84
CA VAL A 13 6.65 4.10 23.51
C VAL A 13 7.62 4.66 24.56
N SER A 14 7.27 5.73 25.28
CA SER A 14 8.12 6.27 26.35
C SER A 14 7.99 5.56 27.70
N GLU A 15 7.05 4.63 27.83
CA GLU A 15 6.68 3.98 29.10
C GLU A 15 7.00 2.47 29.11
N ILE A 16 7.58 1.95 28.03
CA ILE A 16 7.82 0.52 27.84
C ILE A 16 9.32 0.24 27.80
N ASP A 17 9.67 -0.96 28.27
CA ASP A 17 11.06 -1.42 28.33
C ASP A 17 11.47 -2.24 27.10
N PHE A 18 10.49 -2.75 26.33
CA PHE A 18 10.75 -3.66 25.21
C PHE A 18 9.66 -3.60 24.14
N ILE A 19 10.05 -3.41 22.87
CA ILE A 19 9.16 -3.35 21.71
C ILE A 19 9.36 -4.58 20.84
N ILE A 20 8.28 -5.34 20.65
CA ILE A 20 8.21 -6.41 19.66
C ILE A 20 7.30 -5.99 18.52
N THR A 21 7.79 -6.08 17.29
CA THR A 21 6.97 -5.93 16.09
C THR A 21 6.58 -7.28 15.52
N THR A 22 5.31 -7.41 15.13
CA THR A 22 4.82 -8.57 14.40
C THR A 22 3.91 -8.18 13.25
N GLY A 23 3.72 -9.11 12.31
CA GLY A 23 2.91 -8.90 11.12
C GLY A 23 3.24 -9.87 9.99
N VAL A 24 2.50 -9.71 8.89
CA VAL A 24 2.69 -10.49 7.65
C VAL A 24 3.48 -9.66 6.65
N ILE A 25 4.42 -10.28 5.93
CA ILE A 25 5.16 -9.68 4.83
C ILE A 25 4.48 -10.07 3.51
N VAL A 26 3.91 -9.07 2.84
CA VAL A 26 3.33 -9.16 1.49
C VAL A 26 3.71 -7.89 0.70
N PRO A 27 3.67 -7.92 -0.65
CA PRO A 27 3.87 -6.70 -1.44
C PRO A 27 2.85 -5.61 -1.08
N HIS A 28 3.29 -4.35 -1.09
CA HIS A 28 2.45 -3.20 -0.83
C HIS A 28 2.60 -2.13 -1.92
N TYR A 29 1.47 -1.68 -2.47
CA TYR A 29 1.40 -0.94 -3.73
C TYR A 29 2.29 0.32 -3.84
N PHE A 30 2.62 0.99 -2.73
CA PHE A 30 3.60 2.10 -2.74
C PHE A 30 4.79 1.95 -1.76
N ALA A 31 4.71 1.00 -0.81
CA ALA A 31 5.68 0.92 0.30
C ALA A 31 6.72 -0.18 0.07
N GLY A 32 6.74 -0.79 -1.12
CA GLY A 32 7.45 -2.02 -1.41
C GLY A 32 6.74 -3.24 -0.83
N PHE A 33 6.82 -3.40 0.50
CA PHE A 33 6.30 -4.57 1.24
C PHE A 33 5.69 -4.15 2.60
N SER A 34 4.83 -4.97 3.20
CA SER A 34 4.34 -4.83 4.58
C SER A 34 5.33 -5.38 5.61
N GLY A 35 4.93 -5.51 6.88
CA GLY A 35 5.77 -6.05 7.97
C GLY A 35 6.88 -5.09 8.44
N GLY A 36 7.64 -5.54 9.43
CA GLY A 36 8.79 -4.86 10.02
C GLY A 36 8.45 -3.43 10.43
N ARG A 37 9.21 -2.48 9.87
CA ARG A 37 9.06 -1.03 10.08
C ARG A 37 7.63 -0.48 9.96
N LYS A 38 6.75 -1.16 9.21
CA LYS A 38 5.37 -0.71 9.00
C LYS A 38 4.49 -0.83 10.25
N SER A 39 4.87 -1.70 11.19
CA SER A 39 4.24 -1.78 12.51
C SER A 39 4.49 -0.52 13.36
N ILE A 40 5.54 0.26 13.02
CA ILE A 40 5.81 1.56 13.63
C ILE A 40 5.14 2.68 12.84
N LEU A 41 5.55 2.90 11.58
CA LEU A 41 4.95 3.90 10.69
C LEU A 41 4.26 3.17 9.52
N PRO A 42 2.92 3.18 9.44
CA PRO A 42 1.97 3.99 10.21
C PRO A 42 1.45 3.37 11.52
N GLY A 43 1.78 2.11 11.84
CA GLY A 43 1.05 1.31 12.84
C GLY A 43 0.77 1.96 14.20
N ILE A 44 1.71 2.74 14.74
CA ILE A 44 1.55 3.46 16.01
C ILE A 44 1.87 4.96 15.90
N CYS A 45 1.85 5.51 14.68
CA CYS A 45 2.16 6.92 14.44
C CYS A 45 0.91 7.80 14.44
N GLY A 46 1.08 9.07 14.82
CA GLY A 46 0.03 10.07 14.74
C GLY A 46 -0.32 10.41 13.28
N ARG A 47 -1.59 10.79 13.04
CA ARG A 47 -2.13 11.06 11.71
C ARG A 47 -1.27 12.00 10.86
N LYS A 48 -0.70 13.05 11.46
CA LYS A 48 0.18 13.99 10.75
C LYS A 48 1.42 13.31 10.17
N THR A 49 2.07 12.43 10.93
CA THR A 49 3.23 11.66 10.46
C THR A 49 2.82 10.68 9.35
N ILE A 50 1.67 10.01 9.51
CA ILE A 50 1.12 9.09 8.51
C ILE A 50 0.91 9.84 7.19
N GLU A 51 0.20 10.96 7.22
CA GLU A 51 -0.12 11.77 6.03
C GLU A 51 1.13 12.32 5.35
N THR A 52 2.10 12.85 6.11
CA THR A 52 3.37 13.34 5.51
C THR A 52 4.18 12.24 4.85
N ASN A 53 4.13 11.02 5.40
CA ASN A 53 4.80 9.87 4.80
C ASN A 53 4.05 9.37 3.56
N HIS A 54 2.73 9.22 3.65
CA HIS A 54 1.91 8.73 2.53
C HIS A 54 1.85 9.72 1.36
N ALA A 55 2.03 11.02 1.59
CA ALA A 55 2.17 12.01 0.53
C ALA A 55 3.30 11.69 -0.46
N LYS A 56 4.31 10.93 -0.04
CA LYS A 56 5.42 10.47 -0.88
C LYS A 56 5.05 9.31 -1.79
N MET A 57 3.80 8.83 -1.77
CA MET A 57 3.37 7.78 -2.69
C MET A 57 3.36 8.20 -4.17
N VAL A 58 3.44 9.51 -4.45
CA VAL A 58 3.42 10.06 -5.81
C VAL A 58 4.75 9.87 -6.56
N TYR A 59 5.85 9.62 -5.84
CA TYR A 59 7.17 9.37 -6.44
C TYR A 59 7.22 8.03 -7.18
N SER A 60 7.95 7.97 -8.30
CA SER A 60 8.06 6.78 -9.17
C SER A 60 8.60 5.54 -8.46
N ASP A 61 9.47 5.73 -7.47
CA ASP A 61 10.08 4.63 -6.71
C ASP A 61 9.23 4.17 -5.52
N SER A 62 8.16 4.91 -5.20
CA SER A 62 7.11 4.49 -4.26
C SER A 62 6.15 3.51 -4.93
N ARG A 63 6.63 2.31 -5.24
CA ARG A 63 5.88 1.26 -5.95
C ARG A 63 5.97 -0.12 -5.28
N ALA A 64 5.09 -1.02 -5.68
CA ALA A 64 5.08 -2.41 -5.20
C ALA A 64 6.43 -3.10 -5.45
N GLY A 65 6.91 -3.86 -4.47
CA GLY A 65 8.14 -4.63 -4.59
C GLY A 65 9.45 -3.81 -4.55
N ASN A 66 9.39 -2.47 -4.57
CA ASN A 66 10.58 -1.62 -4.58
C ASN A 66 10.88 -1.03 -3.20
N LEU A 67 12.10 -1.27 -2.72
CA LEU A 67 12.66 -0.66 -1.50
C LEU A 67 13.76 0.35 -1.81
N LYS A 68 14.48 0.16 -2.92
CA LYS A 68 15.60 1.02 -3.29
C LYS A 68 15.08 2.40 -3.69
N ASP A 69 15.65 3.45 -3.07
CA ASP A 69 15.29 4.85 -3.30
C ASP A 69 13.79 5.14 -3.08
N ASN A 70 13.09 4.28 -2.33
CA ASN A 70 11.66 4.45 -2.04
C ASN A 70 11.49 5.38 -0.83
N PRO A 71 11.08 6.64 -1.03
CA PRO A 71 11.07 7.65 0.03
C PRO A 71 10.01 7.38 1.11
N VAL A 72 8.99 6.58 0.81
CA VAL A 72 8.02 6.09 1.81
C VAL A 72 8.71 5.10 2.73
N HIS A 73 9.37 4.09 2.15
CA HIS A 73 10.07 3.05 2.90
C HIS A 73 11.18 3.61 3.77
N GLU A 74 12.02 4.49 3.23
CA GLU A 74 13.16 5.07 3.96
C GLU A 74 12.73 5.81 5.22
N GLU A 75 11.63 6.57 5.15
CA GLU A 75 11.12 7.28 6.33
C GLU A 75 10.40 6.33 7.31
N MET A 76 9.75 5.27 6.83
CA MET A 76 9.23 4.21 7.72
C MET A 76 10.37 3.54 8.49
N GLN A 77 11.48 3.25 7.80
CA GLN A 77 12.65 2.62 8.39
C GLN A 77 13.31 3.55 9.42
N GLU A 78 13.54 4.82 9.07
CA GLU A 78 14.06 5.83 10.02
C GLU A 78 13.14 5.97 11.25
N ALA A 79 11.81 5.86 11.08
CA ALA A 79 10.87 5.97 12.19
C ALA A 79 11.00 4.79 13.15
N ALA A 80 11.15 3.58 12.61
CA ALA A 80 11.37 2.38 13.42
C ALA A 80 12.72 2.43 14.16
N GLU A 81 13.78 2.92 13.52
CA GLU A 81 15.10 3.12 14.14
C GLU A 81 15.04 4.14 15.29
N LYS A 82 14.27 5.22 15.13
CA LYS A 82 14.10 6.25 16.18
C LYS A 82 13.25 5.77 17.36
N VAL A 83 12.27 4.91 17.09
CA VAL A 83 11.44 4.30 18.14
C VAL A 83 12.22 3.25 18.93
N GLY A 84 13.20 2.59 18.31
CA GLY A 84 14.04 1.60 18.97
C GLY A 84 13.31 0.27 19.14
N VAL A 85 13.08 -0.44 18.04
CA VAL A 85 12.47 -1.78 18.09
C VAL A 85 13.50 -2.81 18.55
N ASP A 86 13.21 -3.50 19.65
CA ASP A 86 14.11 -4.51 20.23
C ASP A 86 14.06 -5.85 19.50
N PHE A 87 12.88 -6.26 19.02
CA PHE A 87 12.71 -7.53 18.33
C PHE A 87 11.63 -7.47 17.25
N ASN A 88 11.86 -8.17 16.15
CA ASN A 88 10.89 -8.37 15.09
C ASN A 88 10.60 -9.86 14.94
N ILE A 89 9.33 -10.21 14.73
CA ILE A 89 8.90 -11.54 14.31
C ILE A 89 7.80 -11.40 13.26
N ASN A 90 8.11 -11.70 12.01
CA ASN A 90 7.14 -11.64 10.92
C ASN A 90 7.00 -12.98 10.21
N VAL A 91 5.86 -13.15 9.57
CA VAL A 91 5.58 -14.35 8.77
C VAL A 91 5.42 -13.99 7.30
N VAL A 92 5.88 -14.90 6.44
CA VAL A 92 5.53 -14.91 5.01
C VAL A 92 4.48 -15.98 4.80
N THR A 93 3.40 -15.66 4.10
CA THR A 93 2.32 -16.61 3.82
C THR A 93 2.24 -16.95 2.33
N ASP A 94 1.63 -18.07 1.99
CA ASP A 94 1.22 -18.40 0.62
C ASP A 94 -0.18 -17.84 0.30
N GLU A 95 -0.72 -18.17 -0.87
CA GLU A 95 -2.08 -17.82 -1.30
C GLU A 95 -3.19 -18.46 -0.46
N ASN A 96 -2.89 -19.55 0.26
CA ASN A 96 -3.81 -20.26 1.14
C ASN A 96 -3.68 -19.81 2.62
N HIS A 97 -2.99 -18.70 2.86
CA HIS A 97 -2.72 -18.14 4.19
C HIS A 97 -1.92 -19.07 5.11
N LYS A 98 -1.20 -20.06 4.56
CA LYS A 98 -0.28 -20.91 5.31
C LYS A 98 1.04 -20.20 5.49
N ILE A 99 1.63 -20.33 6.67
CA ILE A 99 2.94 -19.79 6.97
C ILE A 99 3.97 -20.62 6.20
N VAL A 100 4.71 -19.95 5.31
CA VAL A 100 5.80 -20.54 4.52
C VAL A 100 7.15 -20.27 5.19
N GLU A 101 7.27 -19.14 5.88
CA GLU A 101 8.48 -18.77 6.62
C GLU A 101 8.14 -17.91 7.84
N ILE A 102 8.95 -18.05 8.89
CA ILE A 102 8.98 -17.16 10.06
C ILE A 102 10.37 -16.54 10.16
N VAL A 103 10.45 -15.22 10.06
CA VAL A 103 11.70 -14.48 10.27
C VAL A 103 11.68 -13.73 11.58
N ALA A 104 12.76 -13.82 12.34
CA ALA A 104 12.84 -13.20 13.66
C ALA A 104 14.24 -12.68 13.99
N GLY A 105 14.34 -11.60 14.76
CA GLY A 105 15.60 -11.00 15.18
C GLY A 105 15.59 -9.47 15.13
N GLU A 106 16.74 -8.87 14.84
CA GLU A 106 16.85 -7.42 14.58
C GLU A 106 15.91 -7.02 13.43
N LEU A 107 15.21 -5.90 13.60
CA LEU A 107 14.10 -5.49 12.74
C LEU A 107 14.46 -5.48 11.27
N LEU A 108 15.46 -4.70 10.84
CA LEU A 108 15.76 -4.53 9.43
C LEU A 108 16.28 -5.82 8.80
N THR A 109 17.22 -6.47 9.46
CA THR A 109 17.90 -7.68 8.97
C THR A 109 16.94 -8.85 8.84
N SER A 110 16.17 -9.15 9.89
CA SER A 110 15.20 -10.25 9.87
C SER A 110 14.07 -10.00 8.87
N TRP A 111 13.54 -8.77 8.82
CA TRP A 111 12.49 -8.41 7.89
C TRP A 111 12.97 -8.49 6.42
N GLN A 112 14.20 -8.08 6.12
CA GLN A 112 14.78 -8.20 4.77
C GLN A 112 14.89 -9.65 4.30
N GLN A 113 15.25 -10.59 5.19
CA GLN A 113 15.24 -12.02 4.84
C GLN A 113 13.85 -12.49 4.41
N GLY A 114 12.81 -12.07 5.15
CA GLY A 114 11.43 -12.38 4.82
C GLY A 114 10.97 -11.70 3.52
N VAL A 115 11.45 -10.50 3.23
CA VAL A 115 11.20 -9.81 1.94
C VAL A 115 11.77 -10.61 0.77
N GLU A 116 13.00 -11.14 0.88
CA GLU A 116 13.60 -11.94 -0.21
C GLU A 116 12.81 -13.24 -0.48
N ILE A 117 12.21 -13.84 0.54
CA ILE A 117 11.34 -15.01 0.40
C ILE A 117 9.99 -14.59 -0.21
N CYS A 118 9.39 -13.52 0.30
CA CYS A 118 8.17 -12.93 -0.23
C CYS A 118 8.29 -12.59 -1.72
N LYS A 119 9.45 -12.10 -2.18
CA LYS A 119 9.70 -11.81 -3.60
C LYS A 119 9.57 -13.05 -4.47
N LYS A 120 10.11 -14.19 -4.03
CA LYS A 120 10.08 -15.46 -4.78
C LYS A 120 8.66 -16.01 -4.92
N ILE A 121 7.79 -15.73 -3.96
CA ILE A 121 6.40 -16.22 -3.94
C ILE A 121 5.48 -15.29 -4.75
N TYR A 122 5.61 -13.96 -4.55
CA TYR A 122 4.62 -13.00 -5.02
C TYR A 122 5.03 -12.17 -6.23
N LEU A 123 6.31 -12.06 -6.58
CA LEU A 123 6.71 -11.32 -7.78
C LEU A 123 6.68 -12.22 -9.00
N CYS A 124 5.89 -11.82 -9.98
CA CYS A 124 5.80 -12.46 -11.28
C CYS A 124 6.48 -11.58 -12.33
N PRO A 125 7.54 -12.06 -13.02
CA PRO A 125 8.13 -11.37 -14.16
C PRO A 125 7.11 -11.19 -15.29
N ILE A 126 7.05 -9.99 -15.85
CA ILE A 126 6.18 -9.69 -17.01
C ILE A 126 7.08 -9.55 -18.23
N GLU A 127 7.08 -10.57 -19.09
CA GLU A 127 7.89 -10.56 -20.33
C GLU A 127 7.39 -9.50 -21.32
N LYS A 128 6.06 -9.32 -21.42
CA LYS A 128 5.43 -8.38 -22.32
C LYS A 128 4.13 -7.86 -21.71
N LYS A 129 3.92 -6.55 -21.84
CA LYS A 129 2.65 -5.92 -21.49
C LYS A 129 1.53 -6.34 -22.44
N ALA A 130 0.34 -6.58 -21.91
CA ALA A 130 -0.84 -7.01 -22.62
C ALA A 130 -1.73 -5.82 -23.04
N ASP A 131 -2.57 -6.05 -24.05
CA ASP A 131 -3.61 -5.10 -24.48
C ASP A 131 -4.86 -5.17 -23.57
N VAL A 132 -5.11 -6.34 -22.97
CA VAL A 132 -6.16 -6.58 -21.98
C VAL A 132 -5.59 -7.36 -20.79
N VAL A 133 -5.88 -6.92 -19.57
CA VAL A 133 -5.52 -7.61 -18.32
C VAL A 133 -6.79 -7.92 -17.53
N ILE A 134 -6.96 -9.18 -17.11
CA ILE A 134 -8.03 -9.59 -16.21
C ILE A 134 -7.40 -9.84 -14.84
N ALA A 135 -7.95 -9.22 -13.79
CA ALA A 135 -7.45 -9.35 -12.44
C ALA A 135 -8.59 -9.44 -11.42
N SER A 136 -8.32 -10.10 -10.30
CA SER A 136 -9.22 -10.16 -9.15
C SER A 136 -8.58 -9.49 -7.93
N ALA A 137 -9.41 -8.89 -7.08
CA ALA A 137 -8.99 -8.42 -5.76
C ALA A 137 -8.73 -9.56 -4.75
N GLY A 138 -9.00 -10.82 -5.14
CA GLY A 138 -8.68 -12.01 -4.36
C GLY A 138 -9.82 -12.50 -3.47
N GLY A 139 -11.05 -12.04 -3.71
CA GLY A 139 -12.25 -12.42 -2.96
C GLY A 139 -12.28 -11.88 -1.53
N TYR A 140 -13.34 -12.22 -0.81
CA TYR A 140 -13.55 -11.76 0.55
C TYR A 140 -12.44 -12.27 1.50
N PRO A 141 -11.90 -11.42 2.39
CA PRO A 141 -12.30 -10.04 2.68
C PRO A 141 -11.49 -8.97 1.91
N LYS A 142 -10.67 -9.34 0.92
CA LYS A 142 -9.77 -8.41 0.22
C LYS A 142 -10.50 -7.54 -0.81
N ASP A 143 -11.66 -7.98 -1.28
CA ASP A 143 -12.51 -7.26 -2.24
C ASP A 143 -13.75 -6.63 -1.61
N ILE A 144 -13.76 -6.48 -0.28
CA ILE A 144 -14.90 -5.99 0.50
C ILE A 144 -15.40 -4.59 0.07
N ASN A 145 -14.52 -3.73 -0.47
CA ASN A 145 -14.86 -2.40 -0.97
C ASN A 145 -13.87 -1.90 -2.04
N VAL A 146 -14.25 -0.83 -2.75
CA VAL A 146 -13.45 -0.23 -3.82
C VAL A 146 -12.08 0.26 -3.31
N TYR A 147 -12.03 0.77 -2.07
CA TYR A 147 -10.78 1.23 -1.43
C TYR A 147 -9.72 0.12 -1.36
N GLN A 148 -10.13 -1.12 -1.05
CA GLN A 148 -9.23 -2.27 -1.04
C GLN A 148 -8.97 -2.80 -2.46
N ALA A 149 -10.00 -2.91 -3.31
CA ALA A 149 -9.89 -3.41 -4.68
C ALA A 149 -8.87 -2.61 -5.53
N GLN A 150 -8.71 -1.32 -5.24
CA GLN A 150 -7.68 -0.46 -5.86
C GLN A 150 -6.26 -1.04 -5.80
N LYS A 151 -5.92 -1.84 -4.78
CA LYS A 151 -4.60 -2.47 -4.68
C LYS A 151 -4.36 -3.47 -5.81
N ALA A 152 -5.37 -4.28 -6.13
CA ALA A 152 -5.29 -5.23 -7.24
C ALA A 152 -5.23 -4.52 -8.59
N LEU A 153 -5.99 -3.43 -8.74
CA LEU A 153 -5.89 -2.55 -9.91
C LEU A 153 -4.45 -2.05 -10.16
N ASN A 154 -3.75 -1.64 -9.09
CA ASN A 154 -2.37 -1.14 -9.20
C ASN A 154 -1.36 -2.24 -9.59
N ASN A 155 -1.62 -3.49 -9.19
CA ASN A 155 -0.81 -4.62 -9.63
C ASN A 155 -1.11 -4.95 -11.10
N ALA A 156 -2.38 -4.99 -11.50
CA ALA A 156 -2.81 -5.24 -12.88
C ALA A 156 -2.20 -4.20 -13.85
N TYR A 157 -2.07 -2.95 -13.41
CA TYR A 157 -1.44 -1.88 -14.17
C TYR A 157 0.00 -2.15 -14.61
N GLN A 158 0.75 -2.95 -13.85
CA GLN A 158 2.13 -3.26 -14.23
C GLN A 158 2.18 -4.10 -15.51
N ALA A 159 1.12 -4.86 -15.81
CA ALA A 159 1.02 -5.77 -16.93
C ALA A 159 0.33 -5.18 -18.17
N ILE A 160 -0.24 -3.98 -18.11
CA ILE A 160 -1.00 -3.39 -19.22
C ILE A 160 -0.16 -2.40 -20.04
N LYS A 161 -0.42 -2.32 -21.35
CA LYS A 161 0.08 -1.25 -22.23
C LYS A 161 -0.71 0.05 -22.00
N PRO A 162 -0.11 1.22 -22.27
CA PRO A 162 -0.87 2.47 -22.37
C PRO A 162 -2.02 2.32 -23.37
N GLY A 163 -3.21 2.79 -23.01
CA GLY A 163 -4.44 2.68 -23.80
C GLY A 163 -5.11 1.30 -23.79
N GLY A 164 -4.59 0.32 -23.05
CA GLY A 164 -5.23 -0.99 -22.89
C GLY A 164 -6.41 -0.98 -21.91
N THR A 165 -7.04 -2.15 -21.72
CA THR A 165 -8.20 -2.33 -20.83
C THR A 165 -7.88 -3.28 -19.67
N ILE A 166 -8.20 -2.87 -18.45
CA ILE A 166 -8.18 -3.72 -17.27
C ILE A 166 -9.60 -4.12 -16.90
N ILE A 167 -9.87 -5.42 -16.82
CA ILE A 167 -11.10 -5.97 -16.26
C ILE A 167 -10.79 -6.40 -14.82
N LEU A 168 -11.32 -5.66 -13.85
CA LEU A 168 -11.14 -5.93 -12.44
C LEU A 168 -12.40 -6.57 -11.85
N THR A 169 -12.27 -7.75 -11.26
CA THR A 169 -13.35 -8.40 -10.52
C THR A 169 -13.18 -8.16 -9.02
N ALA A 170 -14.14 -7.49 -8.38
CA ALA A 170 -14.17 -7.26 -6.95
C ALA A 170 -15.63 -7.05 -6.49
N GLU A 171 -16.10 -7.78 -5.49
CA GLU A 171 -17.51 -7.73 -5.10
C GLU A 171 -17.94 -6.35 -4.57
N CYS A 172 -17.09 -5.72 -3.74
CA CYS A 172 -17.29 -4.39 -3.17
C CYS A 172 -18.60 -4.24 -2.36
N LEU A 173 -18.93 -5.24 -1.54
CA LEU A 173 -20.13 -5.28 -0.69
C LEU A 173 -20.35 -4.05 0.20
N GLU A 174 -19.28 -3.40 0.67
CA GLU A 174 -19.33 -2.19 1.52
C GLU A 174 -19.22 -0.88 0.72
N GLY A 175 -19.48 -0.91 -0.60
CA GLY A 175 -19.41 0.29 -1.41
C GLY A 175 -17.98 0.79 -1.59
N TYR A 176 -17.79 2.09 -1.39
CA TYR A 176 -16.47 2.73 -1.44
C TYR A 176 -15.58 2.35 -0.25
N GLY A 177 -16.16 2.11 0.93
CA GLY A 177 -15.46 1.63 2.13
C GLY A 177 -14.73 2.68 2.97
N GLU A 178 -14.63 3.93 2.52
CA GLU A 178 -14.08 5.03 3.33
C GLU A 178 -14.70 6.37 2.88
N ALA A 179 -15.25 7.11 3.84
CA ALA A 179 -16.06 8.30 3.55
C ALA A 179 -15.30 9.44 2.86
N THR A 180 -14.02 9.64 3.18
CA THR A 180 -13.21 10.66 2.51
C THR A 180 -12.95 10.27 1.06
N PHE A 181 -12.65 9.00 0.80
CA PHE A 181 -12.46 8.44 -0.53
C PHE A 181 -13.74 8.55 -1.37
N GLU A 182 -14.89 8.15 -0.82
CA GLU A 182 -16.21 8.30 -1.44
C GLU A 182 -16.48 9.77 -1.82
N LYS A 183 -16.38 10.67 -0.85
CA LYS A 183 -16.54 12.12 -1.06
C LYS A 183 -15.61 12.66 -2.15
N TRP A 184 -14.37 12.18 -2.19
CA TRP A 184 -13.41 12.61 -3.21
C TRP A 184 -13.79 12.18 -4.62
N ILE A 185 -14.42 11.01 -4.77
CA ILE A 185 -14.91 10.50 -6.05
C ILE A 185 -16.20 11.23 -6.44
N GLU A 186 -17.19 11.31 -5.55
CA GLU A 186 -18.53 11.83 -5.85
C GLU A 186 -18.55 13.35 -6.08
N GLU A 187 -17.74 14.11 -5.35
CA GLU A 187 -17.73 15.57 -5.46
C GLU A 187 -16.81 16.10 -6.57
N ALA A 188 -16.06 15.23 -7.25
CA ALA A 188 -15.14 15.66 -8.30
C ALA A 188 -15.88 15.77 -9.65
N ASN A 189 -15.75 16.93 -10.31
CA ASN A 189 -16.33 17.14 -11.63
C ASN A 189 -15.52 16.47 -12.74
N SER A 190 -14.25 16.15 -12.46
CA SER A 190 -13.36 15.47 -13.39
C SER A 190 -12.25 14.71 -12.66
N PRO A 191 -11.60 13.73 -13.34
CA PRO A 191 -10.39 13.10 -12.80
C PRO A 191 -9.28 14.11 -12.51
N ASP A 192 -9.12 15.14 -13.33
CA ASP A 192 -8.09 16.18 -13.10
C ASP A 192 -8.29 16.93 -11.78
N GLU A 193 -9.55 17.15 -11.37
CA GLU A 193 -9.84 17.79 -10.09
C GLU A 193 -9.32 16.98 -8.90
N ILE A 194 -9.41 15.64 -8.96
CA ILE A 194 -8.86 14.75 -7.91
C ILE A 194 -7.34 14.87 -7.83
N ILE A 195 -6.66 14.97 -8.97
CA ILE A 195 -5.21 15.18 -9.03
C ILE A 195 -4.83 16.53 -8.41
N GLU A 196 -5.55 17.59 -8.76
CA GLU A 196 -5.33 18.92 -8.18
C GLU A 196 -5.56 18.96 -6.67
N ARG A 197 -6.65 18.33 -6.19
CA ARG A 197 -6.96 18.23 -4.76
C ARG A 197 -5.78 17.62 -3.99
N LEU A 198 -5.21 16.52 -4.50
CA LEU A 198 -4.07 15.87 -3.85
C LEU A 198 -2.79 16.71 -3.89
N ASN A 199 -2.50 17.34 -5.04
CA ASN A 199 -1.33 18.22 -5.20
C ASN A 199 -1.40 19.46 -4.28
N LYS A 200 -2.61 19.99 -4.04
CA LYS A 200 -2.83 21.09 -3.09
C LYS A 200 -2.65 20.61 -1.65
N LYS A 201 -3.21 19.45 -1.30
CA LYS A 201 -3.14 18.89 0.04
C LYS A 201 -3.36 17.38 0.04
N PHE A 202 -2.38 16.64 0.56
CA PHE A 202 -2.57 15.23 0.83
C PHE A 202 -3.63 15.03 1.92
N ILE A 203 -4.60 14.14 1.66
CA ILE A 203 -5.61 13.71 2.64
C ILE A 203 -5.70 12.18 2.60
N LEU A 204 -5.65 11.55 3.78
CA LEU A 204 -5.90 10.12 3.90
C LEU A 204 -7.33 9.80 3.44
N GLY A 205 -7.52 8.75 2.64
CA GLY A 205 -8.75 8.54 1.87
C GLY A 205 -8.65 9.05 0.45
N GLY A 206 -8.51 10.36 0.28
CA GLY A 206 -8.39 11.02 -1.04
C GLY A 206 -7.25 10.50 -1.92
N HIS A 207 -6.13 10.10 -1.31
CA HIS A 207 -5.01 9.49 -2.02
C HIS A 207 -5.37 8.17 -2.76
N LYS A 208 -6.42 7.47 -2.35
CA LYS A 208 -6.94 6.31 -3.07
C LYS A 208 -7.68 6.71 -4.35
N ALA A 209 -8.49 7.76 -4.28
CA ALA A 209 -9.12 8.35 -5.47
C ALA A 209 -8.05 8.78 -6.47
N TYR A 210 -7.02 9.48 -6.02
CA TYR A 210 -5.86 9.82 -6.86
C TYR A 210 -5.21 8.59 -7.50
N SER A 211 -5.02 7.51 -6.74
CA SER A 211 -4.37 6.29 -7.26
C SER A 211 -5.16 5.61 -8.36
N ILE A 212 -6.50 5.66 -8.29
CA ILE A 212 -7.39 5.15 -9.34
C ILE A 212 -7.34 6.08 -10.54
N VAL A 213 -7.55 7.38 -10.33
CA VAL A 213 -7.60 8.40 -11.38
C VAL A 213 -6.32 8.44 -12.20
N LYS A 214 -5.15 8.40 -11.55
CA LYS A 214 -3.86 8.43 -12.24
C LYS A 214 -3.76 7.33 -13.30
N LEU A 215 -4.30 6.15 -12.97
CA LEU A 215 -4.30 4.99 -13.82
C LEU A 215 -5.39 5.06 -14.90
N THR A 216 -6.62 5.46 -14.54
CA THR A 216 -7.73 5.54 -15.50
C THR A 216 -7.55 6.63 -16.57
N LYS A 217 -6.59 7.54 -16.38
CA LYS A 217 -6.14 8.46 -17.42
C LYS A 217 -5.29 7.80 -18.51
N GLU A 218 -4.63 6.68 -18.19
CA GLU A 218 -3.73 5.98 -19.11
C GLU A 218 -4.36 4.71 -19.68
N VAL A 219 -5.34 4.11 -19.00
CA VAL A 219 -5.99 2.86 -19.41
C VAL A 219 -7.49 2.85 -19.08
N GLU A 220 -8.25 2.05 -19.81
CA GLU A 220 -9.64 1.77 -19.50
C GLU A 220 -9.74 0.79 -18.33
N VAL A 221 -10.69 1.00 -17.42
CA VAL A 221 -10.95 0.10 -16.30
C VAL A 221 -12.43 -0.26 -16.26
N ILE A 222 -12.70 -1.57 -16.35
CA ILE A 222 -14.04 -2.15 -16.20
C ILE A 222 -14.06 -2.86 -14.84
N LEU A 223 -14.91 -2.39 -13.93
CA LEU A 223 -15.12 -3.02 -12.62
C LEU A 223 -16.36 -3.93 -12.70
N ILE A 224 -16.15 -5.23 -12.49
CA ILE A 224 -17.22 -6.20 -12.29
C ILE A 224 -17.44 -6.34 -10.78
N SER A 225 -18.56 -5.79 -10.29
CA SER A 225 -18.89 -5.72 -8.86
C SER A 225 -20.39 -5.81 -8.59
N SER A 226 -20.76 -5.98 -7.32
CA SER A 226 -22.13 -5.92 -6.82
C SER A 226 -22.59 -4.49 -6.48
N LEU A 227 -21.80 -3.46 -6.82
CA LEU A 227 -22.18 -2.07 -6.60
C LEU A 227 -23.44 -1.71 -7.42
N PRO A 228 -24.31 -0.82 -6.89
CA PRO A 228 -25.40 -0.25 -7.68
C PRO A 228 -24.87 0.47 -8.92
N GLN A 229 -25.61 0.36 -10.03
CA GLN A 229 -25.35 1.13 -11.27
C GLN A 229 -25.94 2.54 -11.18
#